data_AF-A0A1Z1UVY1-F1
#
_entry.id   AF-A0A1Z1UVY1-F1
#
_cell.length_a   1.000
_cell.length_b   1.000
_cell.length_c   1.000
_cell.angle_alpha   90.00
_cell.angle_beta   90.00
_cell.angle_gamma   90.00
#
_symmetry.space_group_name_H-M   'P 1'
#
loop_
_entity.id
_entity.type
_entity.pdbx_description
1 polymer ?
#
loop_
_entity_poly.entity_id
_entity_poly.type
_entity_poly.pdbx_seq_one_letter_code
_entity_poly.pdbx_strand_id
1 'polypeptide(L)'
;MTNLEVNRPDVSVFVADISTTDLSRAINQIAFRASDAVLGRSDLEPELDEVFNALVQRMFELLGQRPTDWWIEPTRGLRWDLPGLVVRAKIGVSSVWVYLVSPAYQQWNDEYEQSAEDE
;
A
#
# COMPACT_ATOMS: atom_id res chain seq x y z
N MET A 1 9.23 -15.53 -14.00
CA MET A 1 7.77 -15.39 -13.74
C MET A 1 7.56 -15.73 -12.28
N THR A 2 7.49 -14.74 -11.40
CA THR A 2 7.18 -14.96 -9.98
C THR A 2 5.67 -14.87 -9.85
N ASN A 3 4.99 -16.02 -9.91
CA ASN A 3 3.60 -16.09 -9.51
C ASN A 3 3.54 -15.72 -8.02
N LEU A 4 2.89 -14.61 -7.68
CA LEU A 4 2.45 -14.38 -6.31
C LEU A 4 1.48 -15.52 -5.97
N GLU A 5 1.93 -16.51 -5.19
CA GLU A 5 1.06 -17.53 -4.62
C GLU A 5 0.12 -16.85 -3.61
N VAL A 6 -1.08 -16.51 -4.06
CA VAL A 6 -2.15 -15.93 -3.23
C VAL A 6 -2.73 -16.95 -2.23
N ASN A 7 -2.29 -18.21 -2.27
CA ASN A 7 -2.77 -19.31 -1.41
C ASN A 7 -1.88 -19.58 -0.18
N ARG A 8 -0.91 -18.73 0.12
CA ARG A 8 -0.18 -18.83 1.39
C ARG A 8 -0.92 -18.07 2.49
N PRO A 9 -0.97 -18.58 3.74
CA PRO A 9 -1.70 -17.95 4.85
C PRO A 9 -1.16 -16.56 5.25
N ASP A 10 0.02 -16.20 4.79
CA ASP A 10 0.72 -14.93 4.98
C ASP A 10 0.37 -13.87 3.91
N VAL A 11 -0.33 -14.25 2.83
CA VAL A 11 -0.74 -13.36 1.74
C VAL A 11 -2.27 -13.19 1.75
N SER A 12 -2.74 -11.96 1.56
CA SER A 12 -4.17 -11.66 1.52
C SER A 12 -4.50 -10.55 0.54
N VAL A 13 -5.67 -10.65 -0.10
CA VAL A 13 -6.24 -9.59 -0.93
C VAL A 13 -7.48 -9.06 -0.25
N PHE A 14 -7.55 -7.75 -0.10
CA PHE A 14 -8.69 -7.03 0.45
C PHE A 14 -9.28 -6.16 -0.65
N VAL A 15 -10.60 -6.15 -0.75
CA VAL A 15 -11.34 -5.24 -1.63
C VAL A 15 -12.30 -4.47 -0.76
N ALA A 16 -12.27 -3.15 -0.85
CA ALA A 16 -13.09 -2.29 -0.02
C ALA A 16 -13.75 -1.19 -0.85
N ASP A 17 -15.05 -1.01 -0.60
CA ASP A 17 -15.79 0.20 -0.91
C ASP A 17 -15.90 1.01 0.39
N ILE A 18 -14.99 1.96 0.58
CA ILE A 18 -14.89 2.79 1.80
C ILE A 18 -15.55 4.15 1.56
N SER A 19 -16.52 4.25 0.64
CA SER A 19 -17.25 5.52 0.45
C SER A 19 -18.10 5.82 1.69
N THR A 20 -17.64 6.79 2.50
CA THR A 20 -18.45 7.47 3.53
C THR A 20 -19.27 8.62 2.94
N THR A 21 -19.09 8.91 1.66
CA THR A 21 -19.78 9.95 0.90
C THR A 21 -20.72 9.31 -0.12
N ASP A 22 -21.81 9.98 -0.48
CA ASP A 22 -22.78 9.57 -1.52
C ASP A 22 -22.14 9.42 -2.94
N LEU A 23 -20.82 9.49 -3.04
CA LEU A 23 -20.02 9.34 -4.23
C LEU A 23 -19.75 7.86 -4.52
N SER A 24 -20.72 7.23 -5.19
CA SER A 24 -20.57 6.02 -6.01
C SER A 24 -20.22 4.70 -5.28
N ARG A 25 -20.95 3.63 -5.63
CA ARG A 25 -20.66 2.22 -5.27
C ARG A 25 -19.40 1.66 -5.97
N ALA A 26 -18.43 2.52 -6.29
CA ALA A 26 -17.22 2.14 -6.99
C ALA A 26 -16.22 1.59 -5.98
N ILE A 27 -15.53 0.51 -6.34
CA ILE A 27 -14.42 -0.02 -5.55
C ILE A 27 -13.36 1.09 -5.44
N ASN A 28 -13.17 1.61 -4.23
CA ASN A 28 -12.25 2.70 -3.96
C ASN A 28 -10.84 2.22 -3.62
N GLN A 29 -10.72 0.97 -3.17
CA GLN A 29 -9.44 0.40 -2.79
C GLN A 29 -9.39 -1.12 -3.02
N ILE A 30 -8.27 -1.57 -3.59
CA ILE A 30 -7.83 -2.97 -3.53
C ILE A 30 -6.48 -2.97 -2.80
N ALA A 31 -6.31 -3.85 -1.82
CA ALA A 31 -5.07 -3.97 -1.07
C ALA A 31 -4.53 -5.41 -1.15
N PHE A 32 -3.23 -5.52 -1.39
CA PHE A 32 -2.47 -6.76 -1.28
C PHE A 32 -1.61 -6.66 -0.03
N ARG A 33 -1.67 -7.68 0.81
CA ARG A 33 -0.87 -7.80 2.02
C ARG A 33 0.04 -9.01 1.87
N ALA A 34 1.32 -8.83 2.17
CA ALA A 34 2.27 -9.91 2.40
C ALA A 34 2.84 -9.76 3.81
N SER A 35 2.91 -10.87 4.55
CA SER A 35 3.25 -10.86 5.97
C SER A 35 4.05 -12.10 6.35
N ASP A 36 5.38 -12.04 6.27
CA ASP A 36 6.27 -13.12 6.74
C ASP A 36 6.28 -13.29 8.27
N ALA A 37 5.50 -12.48 9.00
CA ALA A 37 5.33 -12.62 10.43
C ALA A 37 4.72 -13.98 10.80
N VAL A 38 5.59 -14.94 11.11
CA VAL A 38 5.26 -16.01 12.05
C VAL A 38 4.91 -15.31 13.36
N LEU A 39 3.62 -15.26 13.70
CA LEU A 39 3.13 -14.67 14.96
C LEU A 39 4.01 -15.14 16.13
N GLY A 40 4.81 -14.25 16.72
CA GLY A 40 5.65 -14.52 17.88
C GLY A 40 7.18 -14.51 17.67
N ARG A 41 7.69 -14.15 16.47
CA ARG A 41 9.14 -13.97 16.24
C ARG A 41 9.49 -12.51 15.96
N SER A 42 10.12 -11.86 16.95
CA SER A 42 10.50 -10.44 16.92
C SER A 42 11.84 -10.18 16.23
N ASP A 43 12.49 -11.21 15.69
CA ASP A 43 13.80 -11.18 15.03
C ASP A 43 13.72 -11.05 13.50
N LEU A 44 12.51 -10.97 12.92
CA LEU A 44 12.24 -10.97 11.48
C LEU A 44 12.22 -9.58 10.82
N GLU A 45 12.55 -8.52 11.58
CA GLU A 45 12.71 -7.14 11.06
C GLU A 45 13.67 -7.02 9.84
N PRO A 46 14.69 -7.88 9.66
CA PRO A 46 15.56 -7.85 8.47
C PRO A 46 14.91 -8.38 7.16
N GLU A 47 13.87 -9.20 7.20
CA GLU A 47 13.32 -9.83 5.97
C GLU A 47 12.29 -8.95 5.26
N LEU A 48 11.45 -8.22 6.01
CA LEU A 48 10.39 -7.39 5.43
C LEU A 48 10.95 -6.17 4.68
N ASP A 49 12.07 -5.63 5.14
CA ASP A 49 12.77 -4.53 4.49
C ASP A 49 13.30 -4.94 3.10
N GLU A 50 13.88 -6.13 2.99
CA GLU A 50 14.32 -6.69 1.71
C GLU A 50 13.14 -6.96 0.77
N VAL A 51 12.04 -7.53 1.29
CA VAL A 51 10.80 -7.76 0.54
C VAL A 51 10.21 -6.44 0.03
N PHE A 52 10.15 -5.42 0.89
CA PHE A 52 9.66 -4.09 0.52
C PHE A 52 10.53 -3.47 -0.57
N ASN A 53 11.86 -3.49 -0.41
CA ASN A 53 12.79 -2.93 -1.39
C ASN A 53 12.70 -3.65 -2.75
N ALA A 54 12.64 -4.99 -2.74
CA ALA A 54 12.48 -5.78 -3.96
C ALA A 54 11.15 -5.50 -4.67
N LEU A 55 10.07 -5.32 -3.91
CA LEU A 55 8.75 -4.98 -4.43
C LEU A 55 8.74 -3.58 -5.06
N VAL A 56 9.25 -2.58 -4.34
CA VAL A 56 9.35 -1.20 -4.81
C VAL A 56 10.17 -1.11 -6.09
N GLN A 57 11.29 -1.82 -6.17
CA GLN A 57 12.13 -1.87 -7.36
C GLN A 57 11.33 -2.38 -8.57
N ARG A 58 10.56 -3.47 -8.40
CA ARG A 58 9.69 -4.00 -9.47
C ARG A 58 8.58 -3.03 -9.85
N MET A 59 7.99 -2.34 -8.88
CA MET A 59 6.96 -1.33 -9.16
C MET A 59 7.55 -0.17 -9.95
N PHE A 60 8.74 0.31 -9.60
CA PHE A 60 9.44 1.35 -10.34
C PHE A 60 9.70 0.93 -11.80
N GLU A 61 10.19 -0.29 -12.02
CA GLU A 61 10.41 -0.86 -13.36
C GLU A 61 9.10 -0.98 -14.16
N LEU A 62 8.01 -1.42 -13.53
CA LEU A 62 6.71 -1.61 -14.17
C LEU A 62 6.03 -0.27 -14.51
N LEU A 63 6.05 0.67 -13.57
CA LEU A 63 5.39 1.97 -13.72
C LEU A 63 6.21 2.92 -14.59
N GLY A 64 7.51 2.68 -14.74
CA GLY A 64 8.40 3.48 -15.59
C GLY A 64 8.62 4.92 -15.08
N GLN A 65 8.18 5.23 -13.86
CA GLN A 65 8.29 6.56 -13.27
C GLN A 65 8.64 6.49 -11.78
N ARG A 66 9.26 7.56 -11.28
CA ARG A 66 9.56 7.72 -9.85
C ARG A 66 8.26 7.89 -9.04
N PRO A 67 8.28 7.55 -7.74
CA PRO A 67 7.19 7.90 -6.83
C PRO A 67 6.89 9.41 -6.92
N THR A 68 5.60 9.75 -6.88
CA THR A 68 5.16 11.14 -6.76
C THR A 68 5.29 11.63 -5.33
N ASP A 69 5.24 10.72 -4.35
CA ASP A 69 5.36 11.04 -2.92
C ASP A 69 5.94 9.88 -2.10
N TRP A 70 6.42 10.17 -0.89
CA TRP A 70 7.03 9.22 0.04
C TRP A 70 6.98 9.69 1.50
N TRP A 71 7.00 8.73 2.43
CA TRP A 71 7.02 9.01 3.87
C TRP A 71 7.83 7.95 4.64
N ILE A 72 8.27 8.29 5.85
CA ILE A 72 9.09 7.41 6.72
C ILE A 72 8.43 7.15 8.08
N GLU A 73 7.57 8.05 8.57
CA GLU A 73 6.86 7.90 9.84
C GLU A 73 5.33 8.03 9.65
N PRO A 74 4.51 7.30 10.44
CA PRO A 74 4.88 6.24 11.39
C PRO A 74 5.27 4.91 10.70
N THR A 75 5.21 4.87 9.37
CA THR A 75 5.61 3.74 8.52
C THR A 75 6.40 4.25 7.34
N ARG A 76 7.18 3.40 6.68
CA ARG A 76 7.82 3.77 5.41
C ARG A 76 6.91 3.43 4.24
N GLY A 77 6.75 4.35 3.31
CA GLY A 77 5.98 4.09 2.11
C GLY A 77 6.24 5.04 0.96
N LEU A 78 5.74 4.64 -0.21
CA LEU A 78 5.86 5.31 -1.49
C LEU A 78 4.50 5.36 -2.17
N ARG A 79 4.27 6.43 -2.92
CA ARG A 79 3.05 6.66 -3.69
C ARG A 79 3.38 7.04 -5.12
N TRP A 80 2.56 6.57 -6.05
CA TRP A 80 2.55 6.96 -7.45
C TRP A 80 1.14 7.38 -7.83
N ASP A 81 0.99 8.63 -8.23
CA ASP A 81 -0.23 9.12 -8.87
C ASP A 81 -0.15 8.87 -10.36
N LEU A 82 -1.01 7.98 -10.86
CA LEU A 82 -1.16 7.64 -12.28
C LEU A 82 -2.50 8.18 -12.81
N PRO A 83 -2.65 8.33 -14.13
CA PRO A 83 -3.95 8.66 -14.72
C PRO A 83 -5.00 7.58 -14.38
N GLY A 84 -5.94 7.91 -13.48
CA GLY A 84 -7.04 7.03 -13.08
C GLY A 84 -6.75 6.04 -11.96
N LEU A 85 -5.53 6.02 -11.41
CA LEU A 85 -5.17 5.12 -10.31
C LEU A 85 -4.06 5.70 -9.44
N VAL A 86 -4.18 5.56 -8.13
CA VAL A 86 -3.09 5.80 -7.19
C VAL A 86 -2.56 4.46 -6.72
N VAL A 87 -1.25 4.27 -6.84
CA VAL A 87 -0.58 3.06 -6.33
C VAL A 87 0.24 3.46 -5.11
N ARG A 88 0.05 2.74 -4.00
CA ARG A 88 0.85 2.94 -2.77
C ARG A 88 1.51 1.64 -2.37
N ALA A 89 2.76 1.71 -1.92
CA ALA A 89 3.43 0.62 -1.22
C ALA A 89 3.82 1.12 0.17
N LYS A 90 3.55 0.33 1.21
CA LYS A 90 4.03 0.65 2.57
C LYS A 90 4.48 -0.59 3.31
N ILE A 91 5.44 -0.40 4.21
CA ILE A 91 5.88 -1.41 5.16
C ILE A 91 5.43 -0.99 6.57
N GLY A 92 4.69 -1.87 7.24
CA GLY A 92 4.40 -1.77 8.66
C GLY A 92 5.20 -2.79 9.47
N VAL A 93 4.99 -2.80 10.78
CA VAL A 93 5.76 -3.61 11.76
C VAL A 93 5.88 -5.10 11.39
N SER A 94 4.87 -5.67 10.75
CA SER A 94 4.81 -7.11 10.45
C SER A 94 4.32 -7.44 9.05
N SER A 95 4.17 -6.44 8.17
CA SER A 95 3.60 -6.67 6.85
C SER A 95 3.96 -5.59 5.85
N VAL A 96 4.06 -6.00 4.59
CA VAL A 96 4.13 -5.12 3.43
C VAL A 96 2.75 -5.07 2.78
N TRP A 97 2.36 -3.87 2.36
CA TRP A 97 1.09 -3.62 1.70
C TRP A 97 1.30 -2.92 0.36
N VAL A 98 0.51 -3.32 -0.63
CA VAL A 98 0.30 -2.57 -1.87
C VAL A 98 -1.16 -2.18 -1.96
N TYR A 99 -1.44 -0.91 -2.21
CA TYR A 99 -2.79 -0.40 -2.42
C TYR A 99 -2.93 0.09 -3.85
N LEU A 100 -4.06 -0.24 -4.45
CA LEU A 100 -4.58 0.32 -5.68
C LEU A 100 -5.81 1.14 -5.28
N VAL A 101 -5.72 2.46 -5.39
CA VAL A 101 -6.66 3.40 -4.80
C VAL A 101 -7.25 4.30 -5.89
N SER A 102 -8.55 4.60 -5.82
CA SER A 102 -9.15 5.57 -6.73
C SER A 102 -8.58 6.98 -6.48
N PRO A 103 -8.29 7.80 -7.50
CA PRO A 103 -7.77 9.15 -7.29
C PRO A 103 -8.67 10.05 -6.43
N ALA A 104 -9.98 9.93 -6.58
CA ALA A 104 -10.95 10.68 -5.77
C ALA A 104 -10.89 10.30 -4.28
N TYR A 105 -10.74 9.01 -3.97
CA TYR A 105 -10.60 8.56 -2.58
C TYR A 105 -9.24 8.95 -2.00
N GLN A 106 -8.18 8.91 -2.81
CA GLN A 106 -6.88 9.40 -2.36
C GLN A 106 -6.92 10.90 -2.06
N GLN A 107 -7.54 11.71 -2.92
CA GLN A 107 -7.70 13.14 -2.66
C GLN A 107 -8.45 13.40 -1.35
N TRP A 108 -9.55 12.67 -1.10
CA TRP A 108 -10.29 12.79 0.16
C TRP A 108 -9.42 12.42 1.38
N ASN A 109 -8.59 11.38 1.29
CA ASN A 109 -7.64 11.03 2.36
C ASN A 109 -6.60 12.14 2.57
N ASP A 110 -6.05 12.70 1.48
CA ASP A 110 -5.04 13.77 1.56
C ASP A 110 -5.62 15.01 2.25
N GLU A 111 -6.86 15.38 1.93
CA GLU A 111 -7.59 16.49 2.56
C GLU A 111 -7.87 16.22 4.05
N TYR A 112 -8.22 14.97 4.40
CA TYR A 112 -8.46 14.57 5.78
C TYR A 112 -7.18 14.58 6.62
N GLU A 113 -6.08 14.03 6.10
CA GLU A 113 -4.77 14.01 6.77
C GLU A 113 -4.28 15.44 7.04
N GLN A 114 -4.38 16.36 6.06
CA GLN A 114 -4.05 17.77 6.26
C GLN A 114 -4.89 18.42 7.37
N SER A 115 -6.20 18.14 7.41
CA SER A 115 -7.07 18.72 8.44
C SER A 115 -6.79 18.21 9.85
N ALA A 116 -6.22 17.00 9.99
CA ALA A 116 -5.84 16.43 11.27
C ALA A 116 -4.46 16.91 11.77
N GLU A 117 -3.59 17.39 10.87
CA GLU A 117 -2.29 17.99 11.22
C GLU A 117 -2.40 19.46 11.65
N ASP A 118 -3.47 20.15 11.26
CA ASP A 118 -3.76 21.55 11.62
C ASP A 118 -4.45 21.71 13.01
N GLU A 119 -4.77 20.61 13.71
CA GLU A 119 -5.33 20.57 15.08
C GLU A 119 -4.27 20.31 16.17
#